data_AF-A0A662GCP9-F1
#
_entry.id   AF-A0A662GCP9-F1
#
_cell.length_a   1.000
_cell.length_b   1.000
_cell.length_c   1.000
_cell.angle_alpha   90.00
_cell.angle_beta   90.00
_cell.angle_gamma   90.00
#
_symmetry.space_group_name_H-M   'P 1'
#
loop_
_entity.id
_entity.type
_entity.pdbx_description
1 polymer ?
#
loop_
_entity_poly.entity_id
_entity_poly.type
_entity_poly.pdbx_seq_one_letter_code
_entity_poly.pdbx_strand_id
1 'polypeptide(L)' 'MVKIVGHRGVRFIEPENTLRAVRRAIELGVDAVEID' A
#
# COMPACT_ATOMS: atom_id res chain seq x y z
N MET A 1 -16.93 7.40 -7.62
CA MET A 1 -15.46 7.23 -7.72
C MET A 1 -15.09 5.86 -7.18
N VAL A 2 -14.11 5.19 -7.78
CA VAL A 2 -13.54 3.93 -7.29
C VAL A 2 -12.41 4.26 -6.31
N LYS A 3 -12.33 3.54 -5.19
CA LYS A 3 -11.19 3.62 -4.27
C LYS A 3 -10.19 2.51 -4.59
N ILE A 4 -8.90 2.84 -4.52
CA ILE A 4 -7.78 1.92 -4.68
C ILE A 4 -7.17 1.68 -3.30
N VAL A 5 -7.11 0.41 -2.90
CA VAL A 5 -6.51 0.00 -1.62
C VAL A 5 -5.25 -0.82 -1.91
N GLY A 6 -4.12 -0.40 -1.35
CA GLY A 6 -2.88 -1.17 -1.39
C GLY A 6 -2.96 -2.37 -0.46
N HIS A 7 -3.07 -3.58 -1.02
CA HIS A 7 -3.10 -4.84 -0.25
C HIS A 7 -1.73 -5.11 0.39
N ARG A 8 -1.70 -5.16 1.73
CA ARG A 8 -0.52 -5.28 2.60
C ARG A 8 0.56 -4.24 2.30
N GLY A 9 0.13 -3.01 2.04
CA GLY A 9 0.95 -2.00 1.38
C GLY A 9 0.97 -2.18 -0.13
N VAL A 10 2.15 -2.45 -0.69
CA VAL A 10 2.34 -2.77 -2.11
C VAL A 10 3.18 -4.04 -2.22
N ARG A 11 2.63 -5.16 -1.76
CA ARG A 11 3.32 -6.45 -1.56
C ARG A 11 4.11 -7.03 -2.74
N PHE A 12 3.83 -6.58 -3.96
CA PHE A 12 4.57 -6.98 -5.16
C PHE A 12 5.72 -6.03 -5.53
N ILE A 13 5.86 -4.91 -4.82
CA ILE A 13 6.89 -3.86 -5.02
C ILE A 13 7.82 -3.81 -3.80
N GLU A 14 7.25 -3.93 -2.60
CA GLU A 14 7.97 -3.88 -1.33
C GLU A 14 7.56 -5.05 -0.41
N PRO A 15 8.40 -5.45 0.58
CA PRO A 15 8.04 -6.46 1.55
C PRO A 15 6.73 -6.10 2.25
N GLU A 16 5.76 -7.01 2.18
CA GLU A 16 4.41 -6.81 2.71
C GLU A 16 4.40 -6.47 4.21
N ASN A 17 3.40 -5.70 4.64
CA ASN A 17 3.21 -5.30 6.05
C ASN A 17 4.42 -4.57 6.68
N THR A 18 5.22 -3.87 5.87
CA THR A 18 6.30 -3.02 6.38
C THR A 18 5.97 -1.53 6.22
N LEU A 19 6.55 -0.69 7.09
CA LEU A 19 6.47 0.77 6.91
C LEU A 19 7.05 1.22 5.56
N ARG A 20 7.97 0.44 4.98
CA ARG A 20 8.52 0.72 3.65
C ARG A 20 7.45 0.53 2.56
N ALA A 21 6.70 -0.57 2.61
CA ALA A 21 5.56 -0.80 1.72
C ALA A 21 4.44 0.24 1.91
N VAL A 22 4.12 0.62 3.16
CA VAL A 22 3.13 1.68 3.44
C VAL A 22 3.55 3.01 2.83
N ARG A 23 4.80 3.45 3.06
CA ARG A 23 5.31 4.70 2.48
C ARG A 23 5.27 4.67 0.96
N ARG A 24 5.68 3.55 0.35
CA ARG A 24 5.66 3.39 -1.11
C ARG A 24 4.22 3.43 -1.66
N ALA A 25 3.25 2.86 -0.96
CA ALA A 25 1.85 2.93 -1.35
C ALA A 25 1.32 4.38 -1.34
N ILE A 26 1.67 5.17 -0.31
CA ILE A 26 1.30 6.59 -0.21
C ILE A 26 1.92 7.39 -1.36
N GLU A 27 3.20 7.16 -1.69
CA GLU A 27 3.87 7.80 -2.85
C GLU A 27 3.19 7.49 -4.18
N LEU A 28 2.59 6.30 -4.32
CA LEU A 28 1.86 5.87 -5.51
C LEU A 28 0.42 6.40 -5.56
N GLY A 29 -0.04 7.10 -4.52
CA GLY A 29 -1.34 7.77 -4.50
C GLY A 29 -2.55 6.84 -4.30
N VAL A 30 -2.37 5.71 -3.60
CA VAL A 30 -3.53 4.88 -3.20
C VAL A 30 -4.40 5.62 -2.18
N ASP A 31 -5.71 5.34 -2.17
CA ASP A 31 -6.65 5.98 -1.24
C ASP A 31 -6.52 5.45 0.19
N ALA A 32 -6.11 4.19 0.34
CA ALA A 32 -5.87 3.55 1.62
C ALA A 32 -4.85 2.41 1.48
N VAL A 33 -4.30 2.00 2.61
CA VAL A 33 -3.40 0.86 2.73
C VAL A 33 -4.03 -0.15 3.68
N GLU A 34 -4.12 -1.39 3.25
CA GLU A 34 -4.49 -2.52 4.10
C GLU A 34 -3.23 -3.13 4.72
N ILE A 35 -3.37 -3.64 5.94
CA ILE A 35 -2.34 -4.30 6.75
C ILE A 35 -3.04 -5.45 7.47
N ASP A 36 -2.41 -6.64 7.51
CA ASP A 36 -2.94 -7.78 8.29
C ASP A 36 -2.96 -7.50 9.81
#